data_AF-A0A953Y4Q2-F1
#
_entry.id   AF-A0A953Y4Q2-F1
#
_cell.length_a   1.000
_cell.length_b   1.000
_cell.length_c   1.000
_cell.angle_alpha   90.00
_cell.angle_beta   90.00
_cell.angle_gamma   90.00
#
_symmetry.space_group_name_H-M   'P 1'
#
loop_
_entity.id
_entity.type
_entity.pdbx_description
1 polymer ?
#
loop_
_entity_poly.entity_id
_entity_poly.type
_entity_poly.pdbx_seq_one_letter_code
_entity_poly.pdbx_strand_id
1 'polypeptide(L)'
;MALLVHAGWAAAVAVAGARGPRLGALALLALAPLELALPTLVPLGHPGSGLLRILLAIHCGVSWIKACELHLARRRSGYPSGWSAWTWLLWVRPDNHVYSRRGVGEPRPPRACLRGLALGVALLAAGLPTLIWAFGADLGRLGFWPDHLTKFAAAYTVLMGVERVGNASVNLLGIPAHPVLRDPAFAYSPADFWQRWNQPVNLLLWTLVFRRWGRRAPLGALLVTFLISG
;
A
#
# COMPACT_ATOMS: atom_id res chain seq x y z
N MET A 1 4.18 -17.43 -13.19
CA MET A 1 5.26 -16.56 -12.66
C MET A 1 4.85 -15.85 -11.38
N ALA A 2 3.73 -15.12 -11.32
CA ALA A 2 3.22 -14.53 -10.07
C ALA A 2 3.05 -15.57 -8.94
N LEU A 3 2.49 -16.75 -9.24
CA LEU A 3 2.41 -17.88 -8.31
C LEU A 3 3.77 -18.35 -7.77
N LEU A 4 4.83 -18.32 -8.59
CA LEU A 4 6.18 -18.70 -8.16
C LEU A 4 6.79 -17.65 -7.23
N VAL A 5 6.51 -16.37 -7.47
CA VAL A 5 6.95 -15.29 -6.57
C VAL A 5 6.21 -15.38 -5.25
N HIS A 6 4.89 -15.61 -5.25
CA HIS A 6 4.13 -15.85 -4.02
C HIS A 6 4.61 -17.10 -3.25
N ALA A 7 4.89 -18.20 -3.95
CA ALA A 7 5.45 -19.40 -3.33
C ALA A 7 6.85 -19.15 -2.76
N GLY A 8 7.70 -18.39 -3.45
CA GLY A 8 9.01 -17.96 -2.97
C GLY A 8 8.90 -17.12 -1.70
N TRP A 9 7.98 -16.15 -1.69
CA TRP A 9 7.70 -15.33 -0.51
C TRP A 9 7.20 -16.15 0.68
N ALA A 10 6.24 -17.06 0.46
CA ALA A 10 5.77 -17.97 1.48
C ALA A 10 6.90 -18.86 2.04
N ALA A 11 7.80 -19.35 1.17
CA ALA A 11 8.97 -20.11 1.57
C ALA A 11 9.98 -19.26 2.37
N ALA A 12 10.29 -18.04 1.94
CA ALA A 12 11.19 -17.13 2.65
C ALA A 12 10.67 -16.79 4.06
N VAL A 13 9.36 -16.65 4.20
CA VAL A 13 8.68 -16.41 5.49
C VAL A 13 8.66 -17.66 6.34
N ALA A 14 8.40 -18.83 5.75
CA ALA A 14 8.49 -20.11 6.46
C ALA A 14 9.92 -20.35 6.99
N VAL A 15 10.94 -20.05 6.18
CA VAL A 15 12.36 -20.06 6.61
C VAL A 15 12.60 -19.04 7.72
N ALA A 16 12.03 -17.83 7.62
CA ALA A 16 12.13 -16.81 8.67
C ALA A 16 11.49 -17.24 10.00
N GLY A 17 10.45 -18.07 9.94
CA GLY A 17 9.77 -18.64 11.10
C GLY A 17 10.55 -19.80 11.71
N ALA A 18 11.04 -20.73 10.87
CA ALA A 18 11.69 -21.96 11.31
C ALA A 18 13.18 -21.79 11.67
N ARG A 19 13.93 -20.95 10.94
CA ARG A 19 15.39 -20.84 11.05
C ARG A 19 15.87 -19.46 11.49
N GLY A 20 14.94 -18.62 11.93
CA GLY A 20 15.22 -17.32 12.49
C GLY A 20 15.34 -16.18 11.45
N PRO A 21 15.37 -14.94 11.94
CA PRO A 21 15.10 -13.74 11.14
C PRO A 21 16.21 -13.40 10.13
N ARG A 22 17.45 -13.83 10.38
CA ARG A 22 18.57 -13.56 9.47
C ARG A 22 18.41 -14.33 8.15
N LEU A 23 18.10 -15.63 8.22
CA LEU A 23 17.90 -16.47 7.05
C LEU A 23 16.63 -16.09 6.28
N GLY A 24 15.57 -15.70 6.98
CA GLY A 24 14.38 -15.12 6.37
C GLY A 24 14.66 -13.83 5.58
N ALA A 25 15.44 -12.92 6.17
CA ALA A 25 15.83 -11.67 5.50
C ALA A 25 16.71 -11.93 4.26
N LEU A 26 17.64 -12.88 4.33
CA LEU A 26 18.45 -13.29 3.18
C LEU A 26 17.60 -13.93 2.07
N ALA A 27 16.61 -14.75 2.43
CA ALA A 27 15.68 -15.33 1.46
C ALA A 27 14.82 -14.25 0.78
N LEU A 28 14.32 -13.26 1.53
CA LEU A 28 13.60 -12.12 0.97
C LEU A 28 14.49 -11.25 0.06
N LEU A 29 15.73 -10.99 0.47
CA LEU A 29 16.71 -10.27 -0.35
C LEU A 29 17.04 -11.02 -1.65
N ALA A 30 17.11 -12.35 -1.61
CA ALA A 30 17.34 -13.17 -2.80
C ALA A 30 16.14 -13.16 -3.77
N LEU A 31 14.92 -12.96 -3.27
CA LEU A 31 13.70 -12.90 -4.09
C LEU A 31 13.42 -11.50 -4.64
N ALA A 32 13.98 -10.45 -4.03
CA ALA A 32 13.77 -9.06 -4.43
C ALA A 32 14.05 -8.80 -5.93
N PRO A 33 15.18 -9.26 -6.51
CA PRO A 33 15.46 -9.02 -7.92
C PRO A 33 14.46 -9.73 -8.85
N LEU A 34 13.99 -10.92 -8.46
CA LEU A 34 13.01 -11.70 -9.23
C LEU A 34 11.65 -10.99 -9.23
N GLU A 35 11.23 -10.49 -8.08
CA GLU A 35 10.00 -9.74 -7.95
C GLU A 35 10.08 -8.41 -8.71
N LEU A 36 11.14 -7.62 -8.53
CA LEU A 36 11.35 -6.36 -9.26
C LEU A 36 11.47 -6.55 -10.79
N ALA A 37 11.87 -7.74 -11.24
CA ALA A 37 11.90 -8.09 -12.66
C ALA A 37 10.51 -8.50 -13.21
N LEU A 38 9.51 -8.82 -12.38
CA LEU A 38 8.19 -9.26 -12.86
C LEU A 38 7.56 -8.32 -13.90
N PRO A 39 7.57 -6.99 -13.72
CA PRO A 39 7.03 -6.08 -14.74
C PRO A 39 7.83 -6.13 -16.05
N THR A 40 9.14 -6.32 -16.01
CA THR A 40 9.97 -6.33 -17.23
C THR A 40 9.76 -7.61 -18.05
N LEU A 41 9.33 -8.69 -17.40
CA LEU A 41 9.08 -9.99 -18.01
C LEU A 41 7.72 -10.08 -18.76
N VAL A 42 6.82 -9.11 -18.60
CA VAL A 42 5.55 -9.07 -19.36
C VAL A 42 5.83 -8.64 -20.81
N PRO A 43 5.49 -9.42 -21.85
CA PRO A 43 5.77 -9.03 -23.23
C PRO A 43 5.10 -7.70 -23.65
N LEU A 44 5.83 -6.86 -24.39
CA LEU A 44 5.32 -5.54 -24.85
C LEU A 44 4.23 -5.64 -25.93
N GLY A 45 4.11 -6.78 -26.60
CA GLY A 45 3.21 -6.95 -27.76
C GLY A 45 1.76 -7.32 -27.43
N HIS A 46 1.42 -7.63 -26.18
CA HIS A 46 0.06 -8.07 -25.84
C HIS A 46 -0.85 -6.88 -25.49
N PRO A 47 -2.10 -6.84 -25.97
CA PRO A 47 -3.10 -5.89 -25.50
C PRO A 47 -3.23 -5.93 -23.97
N GLY A 48 -3.16 -4.78 -23.30
CA GLY A 48 -3.22 -4.69 -21.84
C GLY A 48 -1.90 -5.00 -21.10
N SER A 49 -0.81 -5.29 -21.81
CA SER A 49 0.52 -5.50 -21.20
C SER A 49 0.97 -4.32 -20.34
N GLY A 50 0.71 -3.08 -20.77
CA GLY A 50 1.04 -1.87 -19.99
C GLY A 50 0.34 -1.82 -18.64
N LEU A 51 -0.97 -2.09 -18.59
CA LEU A 51 -1.73 -2.16 -17.34
C LEU A 51 -1.21 -3.28 -16.44
N LEU A 52 -0.97 -4.47 -17.00
CA LEU A 52 -0.44 -5.60 -16.26
C LEU A 52 0.94 -5.30 -15.65
N ARG A 53 1.82 -4.63 -16.39
CA ARG A 53 3.14 -4.18 -15.91
C ARG A 53 3.01 -3.21 -14.74
N ILE A 54 2.10 -2.24 -14.84
CA ILE A 54 1.83 -1.28 -13.75
C ILE A 54 1.29 -2.00 -12.51
N LEU A 55 0.32 -2.90 -12.68
CA LEU A 55 -0.24 -3.69 -11.57
C LEU A 55 0.83 -4.55 -10.90
N LEU A 56 1.71 -5.18 -11.68
CA LEU A 56 2.84 -5.95 -11.15
C LEU A 56 3.84 -5.04 -10.43
N ALA A 57 4.17 -3.86 -10.96
CA ALA A 57 5.08 -2.92 -10.30
C ALA A 57 4.52 -2.44 -8.96
N ILE A 58 3.23 -2.10 -8.92
CA ILE A 58 2.51 -1.77 -7.67
C ILE A 58 2.58 -2.94 -6.69
N HIS A 59 2.31 -4.16 -7.17
CA HIS A 59 2.38 -5.36 -6.35
C HIS A 59 3.77 -5.55 -5.72
N CYS A 60 4.83 -5.44 -6.53
CA CYS A 60 6.22 -5.57 -6.07
C CYS A 60 6.57 -4.51 -5.00
N GLY A 61 6.16 -3.26 -5.22
CA GLY A 61 6.36 -2.18 -4.25
C GLY A 61 5.64 -2.46 -2.93
N VAL A 62 4.38 -2.89 -2.99
CA VAL A 62 3.59 -3.26 -1.81
C VAL A 62 4.22 -4.42 -1.05
N SER A 63 4.63 -5.50 -1.72
CA SER A 63 5.30 -6.64 -1.10
C SER A 63 6.57 -6.19 -0.37
N TRP A 64 7.37 -5.33 -0.98
CA TRP A 64 8.62 -4.86 -0.37
C TRP A 64 8.40 -4.00 0.88
N ILE A 65 7.42 -3.10 0.83
CA ILE A 65 6.95 -2.34 2.00
C ILE A 65 6.59 -3.32 3.12
N LYS A 66 5.85 -4.40 2.81
CA LYS A 66 5.44 -5.44 3.78
C LYS A 66 6.60 -6.26 4.36
N ALA A 67 7.60 -6.64 3.56
CA ALA A 67 8.83 -7.24 4.10
C ALA A 67 9.52 -6.31 5.10
N CYS A 68 9.63 -5.03 4.74
CA CYS A 68 10.21 -4.02 5.62
C CYS A 68 9.40 -3.87 6.92
N GLU A 69 8.06 -3.82 6.82
CA GLU A 69 7.10 -3.90 7.94
C GLU A 69 7.45 -5.05 8.88
N LEU A 70 7.40 -6.29 8.39
CA LEU A 70 7.66 -7.49 9.18
C LEU A 70 9.03 -7.47 9.87
N HIS A 71 10.06 -6.98 9.18
CA HIS A 71 11.40 -6.86 9.74
C HIS A 71 11.44 -5.95 10.98
N LEU A 72 10.81 -4.77 10.92
CA LEU A 72 10.80 -3.87 12.06
C LEU A 72 9.77 -4.29 13.13
N ALA A 73 8.66 -4.94 12.77
CA ALA A 73 7.70 -5.51 13.73
C ALA A 73 8.39 -6.45 14.72
N ARG A 74 9.18 -7.37 14.17
CA ARG A 74 9.93 -8.38 14.95
C ARG A 74 10.98 -7.75 15.85
N ARG A 75 11.61 -6.65 15.43
CA ARG A 75 12.58 -5.90 16.27
C ARG A 75 11.91 -5.11 17.39
N ARG A 76 10.62 -4.77 17.26
CA ARG A 76 9.94 -3.79 18.13
C ARG A 76 8.83 -4.39 19.00
N SER A 77 8.38 -5.61 18.83
CA SER A 77 7.24 -6.14 19.60
C SER A 77 7.33 -7.64 19.78
N GLY A 78 7.01 -8.12 21.00
CA GLY A 78 6.73 -9.52 21.31
C GLY A 78 5.47 -10.00 20.61
N TYR A 79 5.52 -10.08 19.28
CA TYR A 79 4.48 -10.69 18.47
C TYR A 79 4.27 -12.13 18.96
N PRO A 80 3.02 -12.57 19.20
CA PRO A 80 2.76 -13.94 19.58
C PRO A 80 3.25 -14.89 18.48
N SER A 81 4.13 -15.81 18.85
CA SER A 81 4.75 -16.79 17.94
C SER A 81 3.75 -17.74 17.25
N GLY A 82 2.48 -17.75 17.69
CA GLY A 82 1.40 -18.58 17.16
C GLY A 82 0.47 -17.92 16.14
N TRP A 83 0.66 -16.63 15.82
CA TRP A 83 -0.13 -15.96 14.76
C TRP A 83 0.41 -16.40 13.40
N SER A 84 -0.19 -17.50 12.96
CA SER A 84 0.25 -18.38 11.87
C SER A 84 0.21 -17.73 10.50
N ALA A 85 0.83 -18.43 9.54
CA ALA A 85 0.81 -18.17 8.10
C ALA A 85 -0.56 -17.82 7.49
N TRP A 86 -1.67 -18.03 8.20
CA TRP A 86 -3.01 -17.57 7.85
C TRP A 86 -3.20 -16.05 7.93
N THR A 87 -2.62 -15.39 8.93
CA THR A 87 -2.55 -13.91 8.94
C THR A 87 -1.65 -13.41 7.81
N TRP A 88 -0.68 -14.23 7.40
CA TRP A 88 0.16 -14.03 6.22
C TRP A 88 -0.59 -14.25 4.90
N LEU A 89 -1.57 -15.17 4.83
CA LEU A 89 -2.47 -15.30 3.67
C LEU A 89 -3.50 -14.16 3.60
N LEU A 90 -3.89 -13.61 4.75
CA LEU A 90 -4.62 -12.34 4.83
C LEU A 90 -3.75 -11.11 4.48
N TRP A 91 -2.42 -11.27 4.30
CA TRP A 91 -1.51 -10.22 3.75
C TRP A 91 -1.78 -9.84 2.30
N VAL A 92 -2.67 -10.56 1.59
CA VAL A 92 -3.13 -10.12 0.26
C VAL A 92 -3.92 -8.79 0.35
N ARG A 93 -4.23 -8.28 1.55
CA ARG A 93 -4.64 -6.88 1.73
C ARG A 93 -3.45 -5.93 1.95
N PRO A 94 -3.29 -4.89 1.10
CA PRO A 94 -2.16 -3.95 1.14
C PRO A 94 -2.05 -3.09 2.41
N ASP A 95 -3.00 -3.17 3.33
CA ASP A 95 -3.31 -2.03 4.20
C ASP A 95 -3.05 -2.36 5.70
N ASN A 96 -2.07 -1.66 6.30
CA ASN A 96 -2.16 -1.16 7.70
C ASN A 96 -1.79 -1.96 8.95
N HIS A 97 -0.82 -2.87 8.90
CA HIS A 97 -0.26 -3.37 10.16
C HIS A 97 1.25 -3.41 9.98
N VAL A 98 2.00 -2.45 10.52
CA VAL A 98 2.84 -2.80 11.69
C VAL A 98 3.37 -1.58 12.46
N TYR A 99 3.24 -0.35 11.96
CA TYR A 99 3.93 0.79 12.57
C TYR A 99 3.03 1.74 13.34
N SER A 100 2.70 1.40 14.58
CA SER A 100 3.00 2.33 15.69
C SER A 100 2.87 1.62 17.04
N ARG A 101 3.86 1.75 17.93
CA ARG A 101 3.66 1.56 19.39
C ARG A 101 3.00 2.79 20.03
N ARG A 102 2.83 3.88 19.27
CA ARG A 102 2.20 5.13 19.70
C ARG A 102 0.98 5.35 18.83
N GLY A 103 -0.15 4.80 19.27
CA GLY A 103 -1.41 4.93 18.56
C GLY A 103 -1.79 3.73 17.71
N VAL A 104 -1.53 2.49 18.17
CA VAL A 104 -2.50 1.42 17.91
C VAL A 104 -3.80 1.99 18.44
N GLY A 105 -4.60 2.59 17.54
CA GLY A 105 -5.87 3.17 17.93
C GLY A 105 -6.62 2.07 18.64
N GLU A 106 -7.22 2.40 19.77
CA GLU A 106 -8.24 1.54 20.34
C GLU A 106 -9.16 1.08 19.20
N PRO A 107 -9.56 -0.21 19.18
CA PRO A 107 -10.46 -0.72 18.16
C PRO A 107 -11.58 0.29 17.93
N ARG A 108 -11.70 0.77 16.68
CA ARG A 108 -12.73 1.78 16.39
C ARG A 108 -14.09 1.20 16.77
N PRO A 109 -14.99 2.01 17.34
CA PRO A 109 -16.31 1.51 17.71
C PRO A 109 -17.00 0.93 16.46
N PRO A 110 -17.66 -0.25 16.56
CA PRO A 110 -18.22 -0.94 15.39
C PRO A 110 -19.12 -0.06 14.52
N ARG A 111 -19.86 0.86 15.15
CA ARG A 111 -20.71 1.84 14.45
C ARG A 111 -19.93 2.76 13.51
N ALA A 112 -18.74 3.23 13.91
CA ALA A 112 -17.89 4.05 13.06
C ALA A 112 -17.34 3.25 11.87
N CYS A 113 -16.98 1.97 12.10
CA CYS A 113 -16.55 1.07 11.04
C CYS A 113 -17.67 0.79 10.04
N LEU A 114 -18.89 0.48 10.51
CA LEU A 114 -20.05 0.27 9.64
C LEU A 114 -20.39 1.51 8.80
N ARG A 115 -20.30 2.72 9.38
CA ARG A 115 -20.44 3.98 8.63
C ARG A 115 -19.35 4.13 7.56
N GLY A 116 -18.11 3.84 7.92
CA GLY A 116 -16.99 3.84 6.98
C GLY A 116 -17.20 2.85 5.83
N LEU A 117 -17.68 1.65 6.15
CA LEU A 117 -18.00 0.60 5.17
C LEU A 117 -19.12 1.06 4.23
N ALA A 118 -20.25 1.54 4.78
CA ALA A 118 -21.39 2.01 3.99
C ALA A 118 -20.99 3.16 3.05
N LEU A 119 -20.25 4.14 3.55
CA LEU A 119 -19.74 5.23 2.72
C LEU A 119 -18.75 4.73 1.66
N GLY A 120 -17.86 3.81 2.01
CA GLY A 120 -16.93 3.19 1.06
C GLY A 120 -17.66 2.46 -0.07
N VAL A 121 -18.68 1.66 0.26
CA VAL A 121 -19.53 0.97 -0.72
C VAL A 121 -20.27 1.98 -1.61
N ALA A 122 -20.83 3.04 -1.04
CA ALA A 122 -21.50 4.10 -1.81
C ALA A 122 -20.53 4.80 -2.79
N LEU A 123 -19.32 5.12 -2.34
CA LEU A 123 -18.27 5.69 -3.18
C LEU A 123 -17.85 4.74 -4.30
N LEU A 124 -17.73 3.43 -4.04
CA LEU A 124 -17.43 2.45 -5.08
C LEU A 124 -18.57 2.29 -6.08
N ALA A 125 -19.81 2.23 -5.60
CA ALA A 125 -20.99 2.10 -6.44
C ALA A 125 -21.17 3.28 -7.38
N ALA A 126 -20.86 4.51 -6.93
CA ALA A 126 -20.87 5.70 -7.77
C ALA A 126 -19.59 5.84 -8.62
N GLY A 127 -18.44 5.57 -8.03
CA GLY A 127 -17.12 5.80 -8.61
C GLY A 127 -16.80 4.83 -9.75
N LEU A 128 -17.11 3.53 -9.62
CA LEU A 128 -16.78 2.53 -10.64
C LEU A 128 -17.48 2.78 -11.98
N PRO A 129 -18.81 2.98 -12.04
CA PRO A 129 -19.48 3.33 -13.30
C PRO A 129 -18.95 4.64 -13.89
N THR A 130 -18.73 5.65 -13.05
CA THR A 130 -18.18 6.94 -13.49
C THR A 130 -16.77 6.78 -14.07
N LEU A 131 -15.94 5.93 -13.47
CA LEU A 131 -14.59 5.63 -13.96
C LEU A 131 -14.64 4.91 -15.31
N ILE A 132 -15.46 3.87 -15.42
CA ILE A 132 -15.65 3.12 -16.68
C ILE A 132 -16.12 4.06 -17.79
N TRP A 133 -17.11 4.90 -17.50
CA TRP A 133 -17.61 5.90 -18.44
C TRP A 133 -16.53 6.92 -18.81
N ALA A 134 -15.84 7.52 -17.83
CA ALA A 134 -14.84 8.57 -18.07
C ALA A 134 -13.63 8.08 -18.90
N PHE A 135 -13.28 6.80 -18.77
CA PHE A 135 -12.22 6.18 -19.57
C PHE A 135 -12.71 5.62 -20.92
N GLY A 136 -14.01 5.33 -21.06
CA GLY A 136 -14.62 4.91 -22.32
C GLY A 136 -15.08 6.06 -23.22
N ALA A 137 -15.35 7.24 -22.64
CA ALA A 137 -15.79 8.42 -23.36
C ALA A 137 -14.60 9.21 -23.95
N ASP A 138 -14.78 9.77 -25.15
CA ASP A 138 -13.82 10.67 -25.79
C ASP A 138 -13.94 12.10 -25.24
N LEU A 139 -13.65 12.25 -23.93
CA LEU A 139 -13.68 13.55 -23.25
C LEU A 139 -12.53 14.48 -23.71
N GLY A 140 -11.53 13.94 -24.40
CA GLY A 140 -10.43 14.72 -25.00
C GLY A 140 -10.93 15.77 -25.99
N ARG A 141 -12.09 15.55 -26.63
CA ARG A 141 -12.77 16.54 -27.48
C ARG A 141 -13.18 17.81 -26.74
N LEU A 142 -13.37 17.73 -25.42
CA LEU A 142 -13.70 18.87 -24.56
C LEU A 142 -12.45 19.62 -24.09
N GLY A 143 -11.26 19.15 -24.45
CA GLY A 143 -9.97 19.68 -24.02
C GLY A 143 -9.36 18.93 -22.83
N PHE A 144 -8.13 19.31 -22.48
CA PHE A 144 -7.35 18.62 -21.45
C PHE A 144 -7.99 18.67 -20.06
N TRP A 145 -8.48 19.84 -19.63
CA TRP A 145 -8.96 20.02 -18.26
C TRP A 145 -10.22 19.21 -17.94
N PRO A 146 -11.29 19.22 -18.76
CA PRO A 146 -12.46 18.39 -18.50
C PRO A 146 -12.14 16.89 -18.51
N ASP A 147 -11.29 16.44 -19.44
CA ASP A 147 -10.84 15.04 -19.51
C ASP A 147 -10.11 14.63 -18.22
N HIS A 148 -9.09 15.40 -17.85
CA HIS A 148 -8.24 15.09 -16.70
C HIS A 148 -9.01 15.17 -15.39
N LEU A 149 -9.79 16.24 -15.17
CA LEU A 149 -10.55 16.42 -13.92
C LEU A 149 -11.60 15.33 -13.73
N THR A 150 -12.30 14.93 -14.80
CA THR A 150 -13.32 13.87 -14.73
C THR A 150 -12.69 12.52 -14.38
N LYS A 151 -11.61 12.15 -15.09
CA LYS A 151 -10.88 10.90 -14.83
C LYS A 151 -10.25 10.90 -13.45
N PHE A 152 -9.65 12.01 -13.03
CA PHE A 152 -9.07 12.16 -11.70
C PHE A 152 -10.14 12.02 -10.61
N ALA A 153 -11.26 12.73 -10.72
CA ALA A 153 -12.35 12.66 -9.75
C ALA A 153 -12.93 11.25 -9.65
N ALA A 154 -13.13 10.57 -10.78
CA ALA A 154 -13.60 9.19 -10.82
C ALA A 154 -12.61 8.23 -10.15
N ALA A 155 -11.33 8.31 -10.52
CA ALA A 155 -10.27 7.46 -9.97
C ALA A 155 -10.09 7.71 -8.46
N TYR A 156 -10.11 8.97 -8.04
CA TYR A 156 -10.03 9.37 -6.64
C TYR A 156 -11.22 8.84 -5.82
N THR A 157 -12.44 8.92 -6.37
CA THR A 157 -13.65 8.39 -5.72
C THR A 157 -13.55 6.89 -5.50
N VAL A 158 -13.11 6.14 -6.52
CA VAL A 158 -12.89 4.69 -6.39
C VAL A 158 -11.81 4.40 -5.36
N LEU A 159 -10.68 5.12 -5.41
CA LEU A 159 -9.58 4.94 -4.47
C LEU A 159 -10.01 5.17 -3.01
N MET A 160 -10.73 6.25 -2.73
CA MET A 160 -11.28 6.52 -1.40
C MET A 160 -12.33 5.48 -0.98
N GLY A 161 -13.11 4.96 -1.92
CA GLY A 161 -14.06 3.87 -1.68
C GLY A 161 -13.34 2.58 -1.27
N VAL A 162 -12.32 2.16 -2.01
CA VAL A 162 -11.50 0.98 -1.71
C VAL A 162 -10.86 1.12 -0.33
N GLU A 163 -10.25 2.26 -0.03
CA GLU A 163 -9.59 2.54 1.24
C GLU A 163 -10.56 2.41 2.43
N ARG A 164 -11.74 3.01 2.32
CA ARG A 164 -12.75 2.99 3.39
C ARG A 164 -13.31 1.59 3.62
N VAL A 165 -13.61 0.86 2.54
CA VAL A 165 -14.07 -0.54 2.64
C VAL A 165 -12.97 -1.39 3.26
N GLY A 166 -11.73 -1.28 2.77
CA GLY A 166 -10.56 -1.98 3.27
C GLY A 166 -10.38 -1.82 4.77
N ASN A 167 -10.28 -0.57 5.22
CA ASN A 167 -10.05 -0.23 6.62
C ASN A 167 -11.21 -0.57 7.53
N ALA A 168 -12.45 -0.33 7.09
CA ALA A 168 -13.62 -0.67 7.89
C ALA A 168 -13.74 -2.18 8.10
N SER A 169 -13.53 -2.99 7.06
CA SER A 169 -13.56 -4.46 7.17
C SER A 169 -12.50 -4.95 8.17
N VAL A 170 -11.28 -4.44 8.07
CA VAL A 170 -10.17 -4.86 8.95
C VAL A 170 -10.45 -4.49 10.41
N ASN A 171 -10.94 -3.26 10.67
CA ASN A 171 -11.32 -2.85 12.01
C ASN A 171 -12.53 -3.64 12.56
N LEU A 172 -13.49 -4.05 11.71
CA LEU A 172 -14.62 -4.92 12.12
C LEU A 172 -14.18 -6.33 12.52
N LEU A 173 -13.06 -6.81 11.99
CA LEU A 173 -12.44 -8.07 12.40
C LEU A 173 -11.65 -7.95 13.72
N GLY A 174 -11.72 -6.79 14.40
CA GLY A 174 -10.99 -6.52 15.64
C GLY A 174 -9.51 -6.21 15.42
N ILE A 175 -9.08 -6.01 14.18
CA ILE A 175 -7.69 -5.70 13.84
C ILE A 175 -7.55 -4.18 13.67
N PRO A 176 -6.78 -3.48 14.51
CA PRO A 176 -6.61 -2.02 14.39
C PRO A 176 -5.91 -1.66 13.08
N ALA A 177 -6.60 -0.92 12.20
CA ALA A 177 -6.05 -0.40 10.95
C ALA A 177 -6.09 1.13 10.90
N HIS A 178 -4.97 1.73 10.51
CA HIS A 178 -4.86 3.15 10.20
C HIS A 178 -5.45 3.47 8.83
N PRO A 179 -5.89 4.70 8.55
CA PRO A 179 -6.20 5.09 7.18
C PRO A 179 -4.94 5.04 6.30
N VAL A 180 -5.08 4.53 5.07
CA VAL A 180 -3.99 4.63 4.06
C VAL A 180 -3.95 6.05 3.51
N LEU A 181 -5.13 6.67 3.40
CA LEU A 181 -5.33 8.01 2.84
C LEU A 181 -6.10 8.88 3.83
N ARG A 182 -5.66 10.12 4.01
CA ARG A 182 -6.36 11.12 4.82
C ARG A 182 -6.81 12.29 3.96
N ASP A 183 -7.81 12.04 3.12
CA ASP A 183 -8.44 13.04 2.25
C ASP A 183 -7.42 13.95 1.52
N PRO A 184 -6.47 13.39 0.76
CA PRO A 184 -5.34 14.15 0.20
C PRO A 184 -5.78 15.21 -0.83
N ALA A 185 -6.96 15.08 -1.43
CA ALA A 185 -7.51 16.11 -2.32
C ALA A 185 -7.78 17.46 -1.61
N PHE A 186 -7.90 17.46 -0.27
CA PHE A 186 -8.10 18.67 0.54
C PHE A 186 -6.82 19.15 1.22
N ALA A 187 -5.66 18.79 0.67
CA ALA A 187 -4.38 19.26 1.19
C ALA A 187 -4.18 20.76 0.91
N TYR A 188 -3.65 21.49 1.90
CA TYR A 188 -3.39 22.93 1.77
C TYR A 188 -2.08 23.24 1.02
N SER A 189 -1.21 22.25 0.88
CA SER A 189 0.08 22.37 0.21
C SER A 189 0.53 21.01 -0.34
N PRO A 190 1.51 20.97 -1.27
CA PRO A 190 2.10 19.71 -1.73
C PRO A 190 2.69 18.87 -0.59
N ALA A 191 3.28 19.50 0.43
CA ALA A 191 3.80 18.77 1.59
C ALA A 191 2.68 18.13 2.41
N ASP A 192 1.56 18.84 2.62
CA ASP A 192 0.36 18.30 3.29
C ASP A 192 -0.26 17.15 2.46
N PHE A 193 -0.26 17.26 1.13
CA PHE A 193 -0.71 16.19 0.23
C PHE A 193 0.07 14.91 0.48
N TRP A 194 1.41 14.98 0.46
CA TRP A 194 2.25 13.80 0.67
C TRP A 194 2.10 13.20 2.06
N GLN A 195 1.82 14.00 3.09
CA GLN A 195 1.55 13.49 4.45
C GLN A 195 0.19 12.77 4.57
N ARG A 196 -0.77 13.13 3.71
CA ARG A 196 -2.10 12.52 3.64
C ARG A 196 -2.16 11.35 2.66
N TRP A 197 -1.26 11.33 1.69
CA TRP A 197 -1.14 10.32 0.66
C TRP A 197 -0.26 9.15 1.15
N ASN A 198 -0.82 7.95 1.14
CA ASN A 198 -0.14 6.72 1.49
C ASN A 198 0.62 6.81 2.84
N GLN A 199 -0.12 7.09 3.92
CA GLN A 199 0.42 7.28 5.26
C GLN A 199 1.38 6.16 5.71
N PRO A 200 1.12 4.87 5.43
CA PRO A 200 2.04 3.79 5.80
C PRO A 200 3.42 3.94 5.16
N VAL A 201 3.48 4.28 3.87
CA VAL A 201 4.74 4.53 3.16
C VAL A 201 5.44 5.76 3.72
N ASN A 202 4.69 6.83 3.98
CA ASN A 202 5.26 8.05 4.55
C ASN A 202 5.91 7.77 5.91
N LEU A 203 5.24 7.02 6.78
CA LEU A 203 5.76 6.62 8.09
C LEU A 203 6.97 5.67 7.99
N LEU A 204 6.94 4.74 7.03
CA LEU A 204 8.05 3.82 6.77
C LEU A 204 9.30 4.60 6.36
N LEU A 205 9.18 5.44 5.33
CA LEU A 205 10.27 6.27 4.81
C LEU A 205 10.77 7.24 5.87
N TRP A 206 9.87 7.87 6.63
CA TRP A 206 10.24 8.70 7.76
C TRP A 206 11.06 7.92 8.78
N THR A 207 10.63 6.71 9.13
CA THR A 207 11.28 5.89 10.17
C THR A 207 12.64 5.34 9.74
N LEU A 208 12.75 4.89 8.50
CA LEU A 208 13.90 4.15 7.97
C LEU A 208 14.95 5.06 7.33
N VAL A 209 14.50 6.10 6.64
CA VAL A 209 15.34 6.99 5.84
C VAL A 209 15.48 8.32 6.57
N PHE A 210 14.40 9.09 6.64
CA PHE A 210 14.46 10.49 7.07
C PHE A 210 14.97 10.64 8.50
N ARG A 211 14.39 9.94 9.48
CA ARG A 211 14.70 10.10 10.90
C ARG A 211 16.17 9.84 11.24
N ARG A 212 16.83 8.95 10.50
CA ARG A 212 18.23 8.61 10.76
C ARG A 212 19.16 9.79 10.42
N TRP A 213 18.86 10.52 9.35
CA TRP A 213 19.78 11.52 8.77
C TRP A 213 19.25 12.96 8.92
N GLY A 214 17.94 13.12 9.10
CA GLY A 214 17.24 14.40 9.07
C GLY A 214 17.56 15.34 10.22
N ARG A 215 18.15 14.85 11.33
CA ARG A 215 18.64 15.73 12.41
C ARG A 215 19.93 16.47 12.03
N ARG A 216 20.73 15.92 11.11
CA ARG A 216 22.04 16.47 10.71
C ARG A 216 21.99 17.13 9.34
N ALA A 217 21.23 16.55 8.40
CA ALA A 217 21.11 17.02 7.03
C ALA A 217 19.65 16.89 6.56
N PRO A 218 18.74 17.80 6.98
CA PRO A 218 17.31 17.69 6.69
C PRO A 218 16.99 17.71 5.19
N LEU A 219 17.65 18.58 4.42
CA LEU A 219 17.46 18.66 2.96
C LEU A 219 17.97 17.38 2.26
N GLY A 220 19.16 16.91 2.62
CA GLY A 220 19.71 15.66 2.07
C GLY A 220 18.83 14.45 2.39
N ALA A 221 18.35 14.35 3.64
CA ALA A 221 17.42 13.30 4.06
C ALA A 221 16.08 13.35 3.29
N LEU A 222 15.57 14.56 3.01
CA LEU A 222 14.37 14.76 2.20
C LEU A 222 14.61 14.27 0.77
N LEU A 223 15.71 14.68 0.13
CA LEU A 223 16.05 14.28 -1.24
C LEU A 223 16.22 12.76 -1.37
N VAL A 224 16.93 12.13 -0.44
CA VAL A 224 17.07 10.66 -0.40
C VAL A 224 15.73 9.99 -0.19
N THR A 225 14.85 10.56 0.63
CA THR A 225 13.50 10.02 0.85
C THR A 225 12.67 10.09 -0.43
N PHE A 226 12.71 11.20 -1.17
CA PHE A 226 12.04 11.33 -2.47
C PHE A 226 12.63 10.38 -3.51
N LEU A 227 13.96 10.24 -3.56
CA LEU A 227 14.64 9.33 -4.49
C LEU A 227 14.27 7.86 -4.24
N ILE A 228 14.10 7.45 -2.99
CA ILE A 228 13.68 6.08 -2.65
C ILE A 228 12.17 5.87 -2.88
N SER A 229 11.38 6.94 -2.81
CA SER A 229 9.92 6.88 -2.99
C SER A 229 9.47 6.87 -4.45
N GLY A 230 10.26 7.44 -5.36
CA GLY A 230 9.99 7.50 -6.81
C GLY A 230 10.46 6.25 -7.53
#